data_AF-A0A946MXM1-F1
#
_entry.id   AF-A0A946MXM1-F1
#
_cell.length_a   1.000
_cell.length_b   1.000
_cell.length_c   1.000
_cell.angle_alpha   90.00
_cell.angle_beta   90.00
_cell.angle_gamma   90.00
#
_symmetry.space_group_name_H-M   'P 1'
#
loop_
_entity.id
_entity.type
_entity.pdbx_description
1 polymer ?
#
loop_
_entity_poly.entity_id
_entity_poly.type
_entity_poly.pdbx_seq_one_letter_code
_entity_poly.pdbx_strand_id
1 'polypeptide(L)' 'MNSTANIGSVQHADAELFDVIIIGAGLSGIGAAVRLQRDCPDRTFAVLERRG' A
#
# COMPACT_ATOMS: atom_id res chain seq x y z
N MET A 1 -33.85 9.01 32.48
CA MET A 1 -33.86 8.47 31.10
C MET A 1 -32.82 9.25 30.33
N ASN A 2 -31.56 8.82 30.41
CA ASN A 2 -30.44 9.57 29.84
C ASN A 2 -29.71 8.57 28.95
N SER A 3 -30.16 8.52 27.70
CA SER A 3 -29.55 7.70 26.65
C SER A 3 -28.18 8.30 26.34
N THR A 4 -27.13 7.73 26.93
CA THR A 4 -25.74 8.02 26.55
C THR A 4 -25.50 7.33 25.21
N ALA A 5 -25.64 8.08 24.11
CA ALA A 5 -25.30 7.59 22.78
C ALA A 5 -23.80 7.29 22.74
N ASN A 6 -23.46 6.00 22.71
CA ASN A 6 -22.13 5.50 22.40
C ASN A 6 -21.78 5.86 20.95
N ILE A 7 -21.16 7.03 20.74
CA ILE A 7 -20.48 7.35 19.48
C ILE A 7 -19.20 6.51 19.43
N GLY A 8 -19.32 5.30 18.90
CA GLY A 8 -18.22 4.34 18.76
C GLY A 8 -17.01 4.97 18.08
N SER A 9 -15.82 4.65 18.59
CA SER A 9 -14.54 5.08 18.03
C SER A 9 -14.43 4.75 16.55
N VAL A 10 -14.13 5.75 15.71
CA VAL A 10 -13.84 5.56 14.28
C VAL A 10 -12.55 4.73 14.19
N GLN A 11 -12.65 3.50 13.70
CA GLN A 11 -11.48 2.64 13.49
C GLN A 11 -10.68 3.20 12.30
N HIS A 12 -9.52 3.80 12.57
CA HIS A 12 -8.58 4.13 11.52
C HIS A 12 -7.88 2.81 11.13
N ALA A 13 -8.13 2.33 9.92
CA ALA A 13 -7.34 1.22 9.39
C ALA A 13 -5.92 1.74 9.20
N ASP A 14 -4.94 1.05 9.80
CA ASP A 14 -3.53 1.38 9.64
C ASP A 14 -3.16 1.17 8.16
N ALA A 15 -3.05 2.28 7.42
CA ALA A 15 -2.60 2.25 6.04
C ALA A 15 -1.10 1.96 6.02
N GLU A 16 -0.70 0.89 5.32
CA GLU A 16 0.71 0.60 5.10
C GLU A 16 1.31 1.66 4.15
N LEU A 17 2.39 2.30 4.60
CA LEU A 17 3.09 3.34 3.86
C LEU A 17 4.21 2.71 3.02
N PHE A 18 4.24 3.05 1.73
CA PHE A 18 5.31 2.64 0.80
C PHE A 18 5.97 3.89 0.19
N ASP A 19 7.28 3.84 -0.02
CA ASP A 19 8.01 4.90 -0.73
C ASP A 19 7.62 4.99 -2.21
N VAL A 20 7.32 3.82 -2.83
CA VAL A 20 7.03 3.70 -4.26
C VAL A 20 5.86 2.75 -4.49
N ILE A 21 4.97 3.11 -5.40
CA ILE A 21 3.93 2.21 -5.91
C ILE A 21 4.16 1.97 -7.39
N ILE A 22 4.28 0.70 -7.78
CA ILE A 22 4.41 0.27 -9.17
C ILE A 22 3.06 -0.27 -9.63
N ILE A 23 2.46 0.35 -10.64
CA ILE A 23 1.19 -0.09 -11.23
C ILE A 23 1.46 -0.92 -12.49
N GLY A 24 0.91 -2.13 -12.52
CA GLY A 24 1.11 -3.15 -13.55
C GLY A 24 2.20 -4.17 -13.15
N ALA A 25 1.87 -5.45 -13.22
CA ALA A 25 2.78 -6.58 -12.93
C ALA A 25 3.22 -7.33 -14.21
N GLY A 26 3.22 -6.64 -15.36
CA GLY A 26 3.87 -7.12 -16.58
C GLY A 26 5.40 -7.03 -16.51
N LEU A 27 6.08 -7.40 -17.60
CA LEU A 27 7.56 -7.42 -17.66
C LEU A 27 8.19 -6.08 -17.26
N SER A 28 7.62 -4.96 -17.71
CA SER A 28 8.11 -3.62 -17.38
C SER A 28 7.95 -3.30 -15.89
N GLY A 29 6.84 -3.70 -15.27
CA GLY A 29 6.58 -3.49 -13.85
C GLY A 29 7.52 -4.31 -12.98
N ILE A 30 7.70 -5.59 -13.31
CA ILE A 30 8.68 -6.45 -12.62
C ILE A 30 10.10 -5.96 -12.84
N GLY A 31 10.46 -5.55 -14.07
CA GLY A 31 11.78 -4.97 -14.36
C GLY A 31 12.06 -3.71 -13.56
N ALA A 32 11.04 -2.87 -13.32
CA ALA A 32 11.14 -1.71 -12.46
C ALA A 32 11.34 -2.12 -10.98
N ALA A 33 10.59 -3.09 -10.47
CA ALA A 33 10.73 -3.61 -9.10
C ALA A 33 12.13 -4.18 -8.84
N VAL A 34 12.67 -4.97 -9.79
CA VAL A 34 14.03 -5.53 -9.70
C VAL A 34 15.08 -4.43 -9.66
N ARG A 35 14.96 -3.41 -10.52
CA ARG A 35 15.89 -2.27 -10.51
C ARG A 35 15.79 -1.48 -9.20
N LEU A 36 14.57 -1.23 -8.72
CA LEU A 36 14.34 -0.51 -7.47
C LEU A 36 14.96 -1.24 -6.29
N GLN A 37 14.78 -2.55 -6.18
CA GLN A 37 15.39 -3.36 -5.12
C GLN A 37 16.93 -3.36 -5.19
N ARG A 38 17.50 -3.39 -6.39
CA ARG A 38 18.96 -3.42 -6.59
C ARG A 38 19.61 -2.07 -6.31
N ASP A 39 19.04 -1.00 -6.85
CA ASP A 39 19.66 0.33 -6.86
C ASP A 39 19.21 1.17 -5.65
N CYS A 40 18.11 0.80 -4.97
CA CYS A 40 17.54 1.49 -3.81
C CYS A 40 17.02 0.47 -2.75
N PRO A 41 17.90 -0.34 -2.14
CA PRO A 41 17.50 -1.46 -1.27
C PRO A 41 16.72 -1.05 -0.02
N ASP A 42 16.87 0.21 0.42
CA ASP A 42 16.21 0.73 1.62
C ASP A 42 14.79 1.26 1.37
N ARG A 43 14.34 1.26 0.10
CA ARG A 43 13.01 1.77 -0.29
C ARG A 43 11.97 0.66 -0.27
N THR A 44 10.87 0.94 0.41
CA THR A 44 9.70 0.08 0.45
C THR A 44 8.83 0.32 -0.78
N PHE A 45 8.28 -0.76 -1.36
CA PHE A 45 7.38 -0.62 -2.50
C PHE A 45 6.31 -1.70 -2.56
N ALA A 46 5.22 -1.39 -3.25
CA ALA A 46 4.18 -2.33 -3.62
C ALA A 46 4.03 -2.41 -5.14
N VAL A 47 3.77 -3.61 -5.66
CA VAL A 47 3.39 -3.83 -7.06
C VAL A 47 1.91 -4.19 -7.10
N LEU A 48 1.12 -3.39 -7.80
CA LEU A 48 -0.32 -3.57 -7.92
C LEU A 48 -0.66 -3.94 -9.36
N GLU A 49 -1.48 -4.97 -9.55
CA GLU A 49 -2.04 -5.35 -10.84
C GLU A 49 -3.56 -5.39 -10.74
N ARG A 50 -4.23 -5.05 -11.83
CA ARG A 50 -5.68 -5.18 -11.91
C ARG A 50 -6.02 -6.67 -11.83
N ARG A 51 -6.79 -7.04 -10.81
CA ARG A 51 -7.52 -8.32 -10.84
C ARG A 51 -8.77 -8.11 -11.70
N GLY A 52 -8.81 -8.79 -12.83
CA GLY A 52 -9.98 -8.89 -13.71
C GLY A 52 -10.67 -10.22 -13.53
#